data_AF-A0A5R9LUT8-F1
#
_entry.id   AF-A0A5R9LUT8-F1
#
_cell.length_a   1.000
_cell.length_b   1.000
_cell.length_c   1.000
_cell.angle_alpha   90.00
_cell.angle_beta   90.00
_cell.angle_gamma   90.00
#
_symmetry.space_group_name_H-M   'P 1'
#
loop_
_entity.id
_entity.type
_entity.pdbx_description
1 polymer ?
#
loop_
_entity_poly.entity_id
_entity_poly.type
_entity_poly.pdbx_seq_one_letter_code
_entity_poly.pdbx_strand_id
1 'polypeptide(L)'
;MTVTQVAVTKVARTRAGRIASCDDQASILRPDGQDQYTISEVVTVTGLSAHTLRWYERIGLMPHVDRSHTGQRRYTNRDLHWLAFVGKLRLTGMPVADMVRYAEMVREGEQTFAARQELLVAHREDVHRRIAELQDTLAVLDYKIDMYGGAQRAPERV
;
A
#
# COMPACT_ATOMS: atom_id res chain seq x y z
N MET A 1 -18.95 20.23 -45.41
CA MET A 1 -18.65 19.05 -44.56
C MET A 1 -17.32 19.30 -43.87
N THR A 2 -17.33 19.85 -42.66
CA THR A 2 -16.13 20.04 -41.84
C THR A 2 -16.58 19.85 -40.40
N VAL A 3 -16.24 18.68 -39.85
CA VAL A 3 -16.51 18.34 -38.45
C VAL A 3 -15.39 18.95 -37.63
N THR A 4 -15.70 19.97 -36.85
CA THR A 4 -14.78 20.58 -35.89
C THR A 4 -14.59 19.63 -34.71
N GLN A 5 -13.42 19.02 -34.65
CA GLN A 5 -12.97 18.16 -33.56
C GLN A 5 -12.63 19.03 -32.33
N VAL A 6 -13.45 18.96 -31.28
CA VAL A 6 -13.15 19.63 -30.02
C VAL A 6 -12.23 18.73 -29.20
N ALA A 7 -11.02 19.24 -28.94
CA ALA A 7 -10.01 18.60 -28.12
C ALA A 7 -10.50 18.44 -26.66
N VAL A 8 -10.56 17.19 -26.19
CA VAL A 8 -10.80 16.88 -24.78
C VAL A 8 -9.50 17.14 -24.02
N THR A 9 -9.47 18.23 -23.25
CA THR A 9 -8.33 18.60 -22.41
C THR A 9 -8.12 17.56 -21.30
N LYS A 10 -6.98 16.88 -21.36
CA LYS A 10 -6.51 15.89 -20.40
C LYS A 10 -6.33 16.52 -19.02
N VAL A 11 -7.23 16.23 -18.08
CA VAL A 11 -7.07 16.59 -16.67
C VAL A 11 -5.76 15.96 -16.17
N ALA A 12 -4.83 16.80 -15.75
CA ALA A 12 -3.57 16.39 -15.17
C ALA A 12 -3.85 15.60 -13.88
N ARG A 13 -3.54 14.30 -13.89
CA ARG A 13 -3.60 13.45 -12.70
C ARG A 13 -2.51 13.90 -11.73
N THR A 14 -2.91 14.53 -10.63
CA THR A 14 -2.07 14.70 -9.44
C THR A 14 -1.61 13.30 -9.00
N ARG A 15 -0.29 13.08 -8.96
CA ARG A 15 0.35 11.78 -8.71
C ARG A 15 0.24 11.43 -7.22
N ALA A 16 -0.95 11.01 -6.78
CA ALA A 16 -1.11 10.28 -5.53
C ALA A 16 -0.24 9.02 -5.58
N GLY A 17 0.42 8.70 -4.45
CA GLY A 17 1.53 7.75 -4.33
C GLY A 17 1.38 6.49 -5.19
N ARG A 18 2.31 6.33 -6.13
CA ARG A 18 2.53 5.05 -6.81
C ARG A 18 3.13 4.08 -5.79
N ILE A 19 2.28 3.31 -5.13
CA ILE A 19 2.75 2.23 -4.26
C ILE A 19 2.95 1.01 -5.15
N ALA A 20 4.18 0.89 -5.64
CA ALA A 20 4.85 -0.27 -6.21
C ALA A 20 4.02 -1.58 -6.19
N SER A 21 3.87 -2.18 -7.38
CA SER A 21 3.57 -3.61 -7.55
C SER A 21 4.58 -4.44 -6.74
N CYS A 22 4.25 -5.68 -6.36
CA CYS A 22 5.24 -6.61 -5.80
C CYS A 22 6.48 -6.77 -6.71
N ASP A 23 6.34 -6.57 -8.02
CA ASP A 23 7.44 -6.61 -8.99
C ASP A 23 8.30 -5.33 -9.03
N ASP A 24 7.79 -4.19 -8.54
CA ASP A 24 8.47 -2.88 -8.64
C ASP A 24 9.54 -2.70 -7.53
N GLN A 25 9.52 -3.57 -6.51
CA GLN A 25 10.45 -3.53 -5.38
C GLN A 25 11.86 -4.04 -5.70
N ALA A 26 12.01 -4.85 -6.76
CA ALA A 26 13.29 -5.44 -7.15
C ALA A 26 14.33 -4.39 -7.56
N SER A 27 13.90 -3.19 -7.98
CA SER A 27 14.80 -2.08 -8.34
C SER A 27 15.41 -1.33 -7.14
N ILE A 28 14.88 -1.56 -5.93
CA ILE A 28 15.24 -0.82 -4.71
C ILE A 28 16.19 -1.63 -3.80
N LEU A 29 16.22 -2.94 -3.99
CA LEU A 29 17.03 -3.86 -3.20
C LEU A 29 18.50 -3.73 -3.58
N ARG A 30 19.35 -3.74 -2.57
CA ARG A 30 20.80 -3.74 -2.75
C ARG A 30 21.27 -5.16 -3.02
N PRO A 31 22.38 -5.34 -3.75
CA PRO A 31 23.00 -6.65 -3.91
C PRO A 31 23.32 -7.29 -2.56
N ASP A 32 23.30 -8.62 -2.53
CA ASP A 32 23.63 -9.40 -1.34
C ASP A 32 25.04 -9.03 -0.83
N GLY A 33 25.17 -8.79 0.48
CA GLY A 33 26.40 -8.32 1.13
C GLY A 33 26.56 -6.80 1.21
N GLN A 34 25.65 -6.02 0.59
CA GLN A 34 25.53 -4.57 0.80
C GLN A 34 24.11 -4.16 1.20
N ASP A 35 23.32 -5.09 1.72
CA ASP A 35 21.88 -4.96 1.95
C ASP A 35 21.51 -4.13 3.19
N GLN A 36 22.42 -3.29 3.70
CA GLN A 36 22.15 -2.46 4.87
C GLN A 36 21.67 -1.06 4.49
N TYR A 37 20.57 -0.62 5.10
CA TYR A 37 19.97 0.69 4.90
C TYR A 37 19.91 1.47 6.21
N THR A 38 20.18 2.75 6.13
CA THR A 38 19.92 3.72 7.20
C THR A 38 18.42 3.99 7.31
N ILE A 39 17.98 4.48 8.48
CA ILE A 39 16.57 4.87 8.66
C ILE A 39 16.13 5.92 7.64
N SER A 40 16.99 6.87 7.28
CA SER A 40 16.68 7.92 6.30
C SER A 40 16.43 7.33 4.91
N GLU A 41 17.25 6.37 4.49
CA GLU A 41 17.05 5.67 3.21
C GLU A 41 15.73 4.87 3.22
N VAL A 42 15.42 4.17 4.31
CA VAL A 42 14.15 3.45 4.43
C VAL A 42 12.95 4.40 4.38
N VAL A 43 13.03 5.57 5.02
CA VAL A 43 11.99 6.60 4.92
C VAL A 43 11.79 7.05 3.46
N THR A 44 12.87 7.30 2.73
CA THR A 44 12.79 7.69 1.30
C THR A 44 12.19 6.59 0.44
N VAL A 45 12.57 5.34 0.68
CA VAL A 45 12.12 4.17 -0.08
C VAL A 45 10.66 3.83 0.19
N THR A 46 10.28 3.76 1.46
CA THR A 46 8.97 3.24 1.88
C THR A 46 7.91 4.34 1.99
N GLY A 47 8.32 5.61 2.10
CA GLY A 47 7.44 6.73 2.43
C GLY A 47 6.94 6.74 3.87
N LEU A 48 7.36 5.77 4.70
CA LEU A 48 7.02 5.74 6.13
C LEU A 48 7.86 6.76 6.88
N SER A 49 7.28 7.41 7.88
CA SER A 49 8.06 8.31 8.73
C SER A 49 9.03 7.51 9.61
N ALA A 50 10.17 8.12 9.96
CA ALA A 50 11.11 7.52 10.91
C ALA A 50 10.45 7.23 12.28
N HIS A 51 9.46 8.03 12.67
CA HIS A 51 8.67 7.79 13.86
C HIS A 51 7.82 6.51 13.73
N THR A 52 7.19 6.29 12.58
CA THR A 52 6.41 5.08 12.29
C THR A 52 7.27 3.83 12.32
N LEU A 53 8.48 3.87 11.74
CA LEU A 53 9.42 2.74 11.78
C LEU A 53 9.81 2.37 13.22
N ARG A 54 10.16 3.37 14.03
CA ARG A 54 10.45 3.17 15.46
C ARG A 54 9.24 2.65 16.23
N TRP A 55 8.05 3.12 15.87
CA TRP A 55 6.81 2.65 16.47
C TRP A 55 6.53 1.19 16.12
N TYR A 56 6.74 0.76 14.87
CA TYR A 56 6.61 -0.64 14.44
C TYR A 56 7.57 -1.58 15.15
N GLU A 57 8.82 -1.16 15.32
CA GLU A 57 9.79 -1.89 16.16
C GLU A 57 9.28 -2.02 17.60
N ARG A 58 8.78 -0.92 18.19
CA ARG A 58 8.32 -0.89 19.60
C ARG A 58 7.12 -1.79 19.87
N ILE A 59 6.16 -1.87 18.94
CA ILE A 59 4.96 -2.71 19.11
C ILE A 59 5.19 -4.18 18.72
N GLY A 60 6.42 -4.56 18.37
CA GLY A 60 6.74 -5.93 17.96
C GLY A 60 6.20 -6.31 16.58
N LEU A 61 5.86 -5.33 15.74
CA LEU A 61 5.44 -5.59 14.36
C LEU A 61 6.64 -5.88 13.45
N MET A 62 7.80 -5.32 13.78
CA MET A 62 9.08 -5.66 13.15
C MET A 62 9.96 -6.43 14.13
N PRO A 63 10.84 -7.33 13.64
CA PRO A 63 11.91 -7.86 14.46
C PRO A 63 12.82 -6.74 14.96
N HIS A 64 13.62 -7.02 15.98
CA HIS A 64 14.65 -6.08 16.42
C HIS A 64 15.61 -5.78 15.27
N VAL A 65 15.81 -4.49 15.01
CA VAL A 65 16.67 -4.01 13.93
C VAL A 65 18.09 -3.87 14.44
N ASP A 66 19.04 -4.43 13.71
CA ASP A 66 20.44 -4.37 14.07
C ASP A 66 20.96 -2.92 14.11
N ARG A 67 22.03 -2.73 14.89
CA ARG A 67 22.67 -1.44 15.05
C ARG A 67 24.11 -1.52 14.56
N SER A 68 24.52 -0.50 13.83
CA SER A 68 25.92 -0.28 13.48
C SER A 68 26.78 0.00 14.73
N HIS A 69 28.10 -0.05 14.56
CA HIS A 69 29.09 0.28 15.59
C HIS A 69 28.93 1.69 16.18
N THR A 70 28.29 2.62 15.46
CA THR A 70 27.95 3.98 15.96
C THR A 70 26.56 4.06 16.61
N GLY A 71 25.88 2.93 16.83
CA GLY A 71 24.56 2.85 17.46
C GLY A 71 23.37 3.15 16.54
N GLN A 72 23.60 3.43 15.26
CA GLN A 72 22.56 3.74 14.27
C GLN A 72 21.90 2.46 13.75
N ARG A 73 20.56 2.47 13.60
CA ARG A 73 19.78 1.36 13.04
C ARG A 73 20.22 1.02 11.60
N ARG A 74 20.24 -0.27 11.29
CA ARG A 74 20.57 -0.84 9.99
C ARG A 74 19.49 -1.85 9.61
N TYR A 75 18.73 -1.50 8.58
CA TYR A 75 17.69 -2.35 8.02
C TYR A 75 18.27 -3.18 6.88
N THR A 76 17.72 -4.36 6.67
CA THR A 76 18.11 -5.31 5.61
C THR A 76 17.12 -5.32 4.45
N ASN A 77 17.48 -5.93 3.32
CA ASN A 77 16.52 -6.21 2.24
C ASN A 77 15.27 -6.95 2.76
N ARG A 78 15.46 -7.89 3.70
CA ARG A 78 14.37 -8.64 4.34
C ARG A 78 13.42 -7.71 5.11
N ASP A 79 13.96 -6.72 5.81
CA ASP A 79 13.14 -5.75 6.54
C ASP A 79 12.33 -4.87 5.59
N LEU A 80 12.90 -4.48 4.44
CA LEU A 80 12.20 -3.72 3.41
C LEU A 80 11.04 -4.53 2.80
N HIS A 81 11.25 -5.83 2.51
CA HIS A 81 10.18 -6.72 2.04
C HIS A 81 9.05 -6.84 3.08
N TRP A 82 9.43 -7.01 4.35
CA TRP A 82 8.47 -7.06 5.43
C TRP A 82 7.66 -5.77 5.56
N LEU A 83 8.34 -4.61 5.53
CA LEU A 83 7.70 -3.30 5.57
C LEU A 83 6.74 -3.07 4.41
N ALA A 84 7.10 -3.54 3.21
CA ALA A 84 6.23 -3.46 2.04
C ALA A 84 4.97 -4.28 2.22
N PHE A 85 5.11 -5.51 2.71
CA PHE A 85 3.99 -6.40 3.00
C PHE A 85 3.05 -5.81 4.07
N VAL A 86 3.59 -5.39 5.21
CA VAL A 86 2.85 -4.69 6.27
C VAL A 86 2.16 -3.43 5.74
N GLY A 87 2.83 -2.69 4.85
CA GLY A 87 2.25 -1.55 4.16
C GLY A 87 0.99 -1.91 3.38
N LYS A 88 0.99 -3.02 2.63
CA LYS A 88 -0.19 -3.50 1.90
C LYS A 88 -1.32 -3.92 2.84
N LEU A 89 -1.02 -4.67 3.91
CA LEU A 89 -2.03 -5.06 4.91
C LEU A 89 -2.73 -3.84 5.54
N ARG A 90 -1.94 -2.82 5.91
CA ARG A 90 -2.46 -1.57 6.45
C ARG A 90 -3.33 -0.81 5.44
N LEU A 91 -2.92 -0.74 4.18
CA LEU A 91 -3.69 -0.07 3.12
C LEU A 91 -5.06 -0.74 2.89
N THR A 92 -5.10 -2.06 3.04
CA THR A 92 -6.34 -2.85 2.96
C THR A 92 -7.17 -2.80 4.25
N GLY A 93 -6.78 -2.01 5.25
CA GLY A 93 -7.56 -1.81 6.47
C GLY A 93 -7.37 -2.89 7.54
N MET A 94 -6.35 -3.75 7.44
CA MET A 94 -6.07 -4.72 8.51
C MET A 94 -5.75 -3.98 9.82
N PRO A 95 -6.41 -4.32 10.95
CA PRO A 95 -6.09 -3.76 12.25
C PRO A 95 -4.63 -4.01 12.63
N VAL A 96 -4.02 -3.03 13.30
CA VAL A 96 -2.62 -3.16 13.76
C VAL A 96 -2.44 -4.34 14.71
N ALA A 97 -3.44 -4.64 15.54
CA ALA A 97 -3.41 -5.79 16.42
C ALA A 97 -3.28 -7.12 15.64
N ASP A 98 -4.01 -7.28 14.53
CA ASP A 98 -3.92 -8.47 13.69
C ASP A 98 -2.58 -8.58 12.97
N MET A 99 -2.03 -7.45 12.52
CA MET A 99 -0.69 -7.41 11.93
C MET A 99 0.39 -7.81 12.95
N VAL A 100 0.26 -7.38 14.22
CA VAL A 100 1.18 -7.78 15.30
C VAL A 100 1.04 -9.27 15.61
N ARG A 101 -0.19 -9.79 15.72
CA ARG A 101 -0.46 -11.23 15.87
C ARG A 101 0.14 -12.06 14.73
N TYR A 102 0.04 -11.57 13.50
CA TYR A 102 0.70 -12.21 12.36
C TYR A 102 2.23 -12.22 12.52
N ALA A 103 2.83 -11.11 12.95
CA ALA A 103 4.26 -11.02 13.20
C ALA A 103 4.74 -11.97 14.31
N GLU A 104 3.96 -12.16 15.36
CA GLU A 104 4.20 -13.13 16.43
C GLU A 104 4.24 -14.55 15.87
N MET A 105 3.22 -14.94 15.10
CA MET A 105 3.18 -16.25 14.46
C MET A 105 4.37 -16.47 13.51
N VAL A 106 4.79 -15.46 12.76
CA VAL A 106 5.98 -15.56 11.90
C VAL A 106 7.24 -15.82 12.72
N ARG A 107 7.40 -15.20 13.89
CA ARG A 107 8.53 -15.43 14.79
C ARG A 107 8.53 -16.82 15.42
N GLU A 108 7.34 -17.35 15.72
CA GLU A 108 7.19 -18.68 16.30
C GLU A 108 7.74 -19.78 15.37
N GLY A 109 7.61 -19.60 14.04
CA GLY A 109 8.16 -20.53 13.06
C GLY A 109 7.10 -21.40 12.37
N GLU A 110 7.53 -22.47 11.71
CA GLU A 110 6.74 -23.24 10.73
C GLU A 110 5.43 -23.84 11.29
N GLN A 111 5.37 -24.13 12.59
CA GLN A 111 4.18 -24.67 13.24
C GLN A 111 2.94 -23.75 13.13
N THR A 112 3.13 -22.46 12.87
CA THR A 112 2.05 -21.50 12.72
C THR A 112 1.63 -21.27 11.26
N PHE A 113 2.18 -22.01 10.28
CA PHE A 113 1.85 -21.80 8.87
C PHE A 113 0.35 -21.87 8.59
N ALA A 114 -0.36 -22.84 9.18
CA ALA A 114 -1.81 -22.99 9.01
C ALA A 114 -2.56 -21.76 9.55
N ALA A 115 -2.24 -21.30 10.75
CA ALA A 115 -2.88 -20.14 11.37
C ALA A 115 -2.57 -18.83 10.61
N ARG A 116 -1.34 -18.68 10.10
CA ARG A 116 -0.96 -17.55 9.23
C ARG A 116 -1.73 -17.55 7.93
N GLN A 117 -1.87 -18.71 7.29
CA GLN A 117 -2.63 -18.85 6.06
C GLN A 117 -4.11 -18.51 6.30
N GLU A 118 -4.70 -19.03 7.38
CA GLU A 118 -6.10 -18.76 7.73
C GLU A 118 -6.36 -17.27 7.93
N LEU A 119 -5.50 -16.58 8.69
CA LEU A 119 -5.59 -15.13 8.90
C LEU A 119 -5.57 -14.36 7.57
N LEU A 120 -4.65 -14.72 6.66
CA LEU A 120 -4.52 -14.06 5.37
C LEU A 120 -5.68 -14.37 4.43
N VAL A 121 -6.22 -15.59 4.47
CA VAL A 121 -7.42 -15.96 3.69
C VAL A 121 -8.62 -15.16 4.18
N ALA A 122 -8.86 -15.09 5.49
CA ALA A 122 -9.96 -14.30 6.05
C ALA A 122 -9.86 -12.82 5.63
N HIS A 123 -8.68 -12.23 5.77
CA HIS A 123 -8.46 -10.85 5.34
C HIS A 123 -8.64 -10.64 3.83
N ARG A 124 -8.23 -11.61 3.00
CA ARG A 124 -8.44 -11.56 1.55
C ARG A 124 -9.94 -11.52 1.22
N GLU A 125 -10.77 -12.33 1.87
CA GLU A 125 -12.22 -12.32 1.66
C GLU A 125 -12.84 -10.98 2.07
N ASP A 126 -12.38 -10.38 3.17
CA ASP A 126 -12.81 -9.04 3.59
C ASP A 126 -12.45 -7.96 2.57
N VAL A 127 -11.25 -8.04 1.98
CA VAL A 127 -10.82 -7.15 0.89
C VAL A 127 -11.67 -7.34 -0.36
N HIS A 128 -11.99 -8.58 -0.75
CA HIS A 128 -12.87 -8.84 -1.89
C HIS A 128 -14.26 -8.22 -1.68
N ARG A 129 -14.84 -8.39 -0.48
CA ARG A 129 -16.11 -7.75 -0.14
C ARG A 129 -16.02 -6.23 -0.25
N ARG A 130 -14.96 -5.63 0.26
CA ARG A 130 -14.75 -4.17 0.17
C ARG A 130 -14.58 -3.69 -1.27
N ILE A 131 -13.92 -4.45 -2.13
CA ILE A 131 -13.79 -4.13 -3.56
C ILE A 131 -15.16 -4.12 -4.22
N ALA A 132 -16.01 -5.12 -3.97
CA ALA A 132 -17.36 -5.17 -4.53
C ALA A 132 -18.20 -3.96 -4.10
N GLU A 133 -18.20 -3.62 -2.80
CA GLU A 133 -18.89 -2.43 -2.28
C GLU A 133 -18.43 -1.13 -2.95
N LEU A 134 -17.12 -0.99 -3.18
CA LEU A 134 -16.55 0.18 -3.83
C LEU A 134 -16.91 0.24 -5.32
N GLN A 135 -16.99 -0.91 -6.01
CA GLN A 135 -17.43 -0.98 -7.40
C GLN A 135 -18.90 -0.59 -7.55
N ASP A 136 -19.77 -1.08 -6.66
CA ASP A 136 -21.18 -0.69 -6.62
C ASP A 136 -21.33 0.82 -6.36
N THR A 137 -20.54 1.35 -5.43
CA THR A 137 -20.51 2.78 -5.13
C THR A 137 -20.06 3.60 -6.34
N LEU A 138 -19.01 3.17 -7.04
CA LEU A 138 -18.53 3.82 -8.25
C LEU A 138 -19.61 3.88 -9.33
N ALA A 139 -20.36 2.80 -9.54
CA ALA A 139 -21.46 2.78 -10.51
C ALA A 139 -22.54 3.84 -10.21
N VAL A 140 -22.88 4.03 -8.92
CA VAL A 140 -23.83 5.08 -8.50
C VAL A 140 -23.26 6.48 -8.76
N LEU A 141 -21.97 6.70 -8.46
CA LEU A 141 -21.31 7.98 -8.69
C LEU A 141 -21.24 8.31 -10.18
N ASP A 142 -20.86 7.34 -11.01
CA ASP A 142 -20.79 7.49 -12.46
C ASP A 142 -22.16 7.84 -13.05
N TYR A 143 -23.23 7.15 -12.63
CA TYR A 143 -24.59 7.50 -13.01
C TYR A 143 -24.97 8.95 -12.65
N LYS A 144 -24.60 9.40 -11.45
CA LYS A 144 -24.88 10.78 -11.01
C LYS A 144 -24.08 11.80 -11.81
N ILE A 145 -22.81 11.53 -12.09
CA ILE A 145 -21.95 12.39 -12.92
C ILE A 145 -22.55 12.52 -14.32
N ASP A 146 -22.98 11.42 -14.93
CA ASP A 146 -23.58 11.41 -16.26
C ASP A 146 -24.92 12.16 -16.32
N MET A 147 -25.76 12.01 -15.28
CA MET A 147 -27.01 12.77 -15.14
C MET A 147 -26.75 14.29 -15.18
N TYR A 148 -25.78 14.78 -14.41
CA TYR A 148 -25.45 16.21 -14.41
C TYR A 148 -24.76 16.65 -15.70
N GLY A 149 -23.84 15.85 -16.23
CA GLY A 149 -23.15 16.13 -17.49
C GLY A 149 -24.09 16.15 -18.70
N GLY A 150 -25.16 15.34 -18.68
CA GLY A 150 -26.25 15.38 -19.66
C GLY A 150 -27.17 16.59 -19.48
N ALA A 151 -27.48 16.98 -18.24
CA ALA A 151 -28.28 18.16 -17.93
C ALA A 151 -27.59 19.47 -18.37
N GLN A 152 -26.26 19.56 -18.28
CA GLN A 152 -25.49 20.71 -18.79
C GLN A 152 -25.43 20.80 -20.32
N ARG A 153 -25.84 19.74 -21.05
CA ARG A 153 -25.85 19.72 -22.52
C ARG A 153 -27.20 20.03 -23.15
N ALA A 154 -28.25 20.31 -22.38
CA ALA A 154 -29.52 20.76 -22.94
C ALA A 154 -29.35 22.21 -23.45
N PRO A 155 -29.38 22.46 -24.78
CA PRO A 155 -29.24 23.81 -25.30
C PRO A 155 -30.49 24.63 -24.98
N GLU A 156 -30.24 25.89 -24.61
CA GLU A 156 -31.17 27.01 -24.59
C GLU A 156 -32.08 26.93 -25.83
N ARG A 157 -33.37 26.64 -25.60
CA ARG A 157 -34.37 26.61 -26.67
C ARG A 157 -34.69 28.07 -27.02
N VAL A 158 -34.18 28.50 -28.17
CA VAL A 158 -34.55 29.75 -28.88
C VAL A 158 -35.91 29.57 -29.54
#